data_AF-A0AA35TRW2-F1
#
_entry.id   AF-A0AA35TRW2-F1
#
_cell.length_a   1.000
_cell.length_b   1.000
_cell.length_c   1.000
_cell.angle_alpha   90.00
_cell.angle_beta   90.00
_cell.angle_gamma   90.00
#
_symmetry.space_group_name_H-M   'P 1'
#
loop_
_entity.id
_entity.type
_entity.pdbx_description
1 polymer ?
#
loop_
_entity_poly.entity_id
_entity_poly.type
_entity_poly.pdbx_seq_one_letter_code
_entity_poly.pdbx_strand_id
1 'polypeptide(L)'
;MRMRINELEQPPPTWSALMEALRLYRALLKVARRYEVPHIRKRMTYNIRDMFEVFGDEKDSGRVQNLISRGWKVHGVLEKLSTIDELNAIMKTRDARPELDQR
;
A
#
# COMPACT_ATOMS: atom_id res chain seq x y z
N MET A 1 37.56 12.46 -26.04
CA MET A 1 36.40 12.72 -25.16
C MET A 1 35.48 11.51 -25.24
N ARG A 2 35.56 10.57 -24.27
CA ARG A 2 34.73 9.35 -24.26
C ARG A 2 33.34 9.74 -23.76
N MET A 3 32.34 9.75 -24.64
CA MET A 3 30.94 9.89 -24.22
C MET A 3 30.60 8.72 -23.30
N ARG A 4 30.13 9.01 -22.09
CA ARG A 4 29.68 7.98 -21.14
C ARG A 4 28.37 7.41 -21.69
N ILE A 5 28.37 6.13 -22.02
CA ILE A 5 27.21 5.32 -22.46
C ILE A 5 26.07 5.29 -21.40
N ASN A 6 26.24 5.95 -20.25
CA ASN A 6 25.30 5.93 -19.13
C ASN A 6 24.19 7.00 -19.21
N GLU A 7 24.08 7.75 -20.30
CA GLU A 7 22.92 8.63 -20.60
C GLU A 7 21.96 7.99 -21.62
N LEU A 8 22.05 6.68 -21.82
CA LEU A 8 21.00 5.93 -22.51
C LEU A 8 19.71 6.07 -21.70
N GLU A 9 18.75 6.82 -22.23
CA GLU A 9 17.38 6.88 -21.76
C GLU A 9 16.93 5.45 -21.39
N GLN A 10 16.72 5.21 -20.09
CA GLN A 10 16.21 3.94 -19.62
C GLN A 10 14.90 3.67 -20.38
N PRO A 11 14.68 2.43 -20.85
CA PRO A 11 13.48 2.12 -21.60
C PRO A 11 12.25 2.49 -20.75
N PRO A 12 11.19 3.04 -21.35
CA PRO A 12 9.99 3.41 -20.63
C PRO A 12 9.38 2.19 -19.91
N PRO A 13 8.62 2.40 -18.82
CA PRO A 13 8.01 1.31 -18.07
C PRO A 13 7.23 0.38 -19.00
N THR A 14 7.46 -0.93 -18.88
CA THR A 14 6.72 -1.90 -19.68
C THR A 14 5.24 -1.87 -19.30
N TRP A 15 4.36 -2.23 -20.24
CA TRP A 15 2.92 -2.41 -19.96
C TRP A 15 2.66 -3.30 -18.74
N SER A 16 3.48 -4.34 -18.55
CA SER A 16 3.39 -5.21 -17.38
C SER A 16 3.66 -4.49 -16.07
N ALA A 17 4.64 -3.59 -16.01
CA ALA A 17 4.95 -2.81 -14.81
C ALA A 17 3.80 -1.86 -14.47
N LEU A 18 3.22 -1.19 -15.46
CA LEU A 18 2.06 -0.32 -15.27
C LEU A 18 0.84 -1.09 -14.74
N MET A 19 0.61 -2.30 -15.25
CA MET A 19 -0.47 -3.17 -14.76
C MET A 19 -0.24 -3.65 -13.34
N GLU A 20 1.01 -3.96 -12.94
CA GLU A 20 1.34 -4.29 -11.56
C GLU A 20 1.17 -3.11 -10.62
N ALA A 21 1.58 -1.91 -11.03
CA ALA A 21 1.32 -0.69 -10.27
C ALA A 21 -0.20 -0.54 -10.05
N LEU A 22 -1.03 -0.64 -11.09
CA LEU A 22 -2.50 -0.56 -10.92
C LEU A 22 -3.07 -1.62 -9.97
N ARG A 23 -2.51 -2.84 -9.95
CA ARG A 23 -2.90 -3.88 -8.98
C ARG A 23 -2.54 -3.49 -7.56
N LEU A 24 -1.33 -2.99 -7.36
CA LEU A 24 -0.84 -2.49 -6.07
C LEU A 24 -1.71 -1.33 -5.55
N TYR A 25 -2.10 -0.38 -6.41
CA TYR A 25 -2.99 0.74 -6.04
C TYR A 25 -4.29 0.23 -5.44
N ARG A 26 -4.96 -0.68 -6.15
CA ARG A 26 -6.23 -1.26 -5.72
C ARG A 26 -6.07 -2.05 -4.42
N ALA A 27 -4.98 -2.78 -4.28
CA ALA A 27 -4.70 -3.54 -3.07
C ALA A 27 -4.54 -2.62 -1.85
N LEU A 28 -3.69 -1.59 -1.95
CA LEU A 28 -3.48 -0.62 -0.88
C LEU A 28 -4.77 0.14 -0.50
N LEU A 29 -5.60 0.52 -1.48
CA LEU A 29 -6.89 1.15 -1.19
C LEU A 29 -7.86 0.23 -0.46
N LYS A 30 -7.85 -1.08 -0.76
CA LYS A 30 -8.68 -2.04 -0.03
C LYS A 30 -8.25 -2.12 1.43
N VAL A 31 -6.95 -2.16 1.70
CA VAL A 31 -6.43 -2.18 3.07
C VAL A 31 -6.79 -0.89 3.81
N ALA A 32 -6.59 0.27 3.19
CA ALA A 32 -6.92 1.56 3.79
C ALA A 32 -8.40 1.66 4.22
N ARG A 33 -9.33 1.04 3.47
CA ARG A 33 -10.76 1.03 3.80
C ARG A 33 -11.10 0.23 5.06
N ARG A 34 -10.27 -0.74 5.45
CA ARG A 34 -10.48 -1.56 6.66
C ARG A 34 -10.16 -0.82 7.95
N TYR A 35 -9.36 0.25 7.88
CA TYR A 35 -9.11 1.10 9.05
C TYR A 35 -10.38 1.84 9.44
N GLU A 36 -10.88 1.53 10.65
CA GLU A 36 -12.08 2.15 11.21
C GLU A 36 -11.89 3.64 11.45
N VAL A 37 -10.70 4.02 11.91
CA VAL A 37 -10.35 5.39 12.31
C VAL A 37 -10.35 6.32 11.07
N PRO A 38 -11.33 7.25 10.95
CA PRO A 38 -11.55 7.98 9.70
C PRO A 38 -10.37 8.86 9.26
N HIS A 39 -9.67 9.50 10.21
CA HIS A 39 -8.53 10.37 9.89
C HIS A 39 -7.32 9.56 9.40
N ILE A 40 -7.09 8.36 9.94
CA ILE A 40 -6.05 7.43 9.47
C ILE A 40 -6.37 6.96 8.06
N ARG A 41 -7.61 6.52 7.82
CA ARG A 41 -8.08 6.10 6.49
C ARG A 41 -7.91 7.21 5.44
N LYS A 42 -8.29 8.45 5.77
CA LYS A 42 -8.14 9.61 4.87
C LYS A 42 -6.67 9.87 4.53
N ARG A 43 -5.80 9.86 5.55
CA ARG A 43 -4.35 10.07 5.37
C ARG A 43 -3.73 8.96 4.52
N MET A 44 -4.07 7.69 4.76
CA MET A 44 -3.58 6.57 3.95
C MET A 44 -4.04 6.69 2.51
N THR A 45 -5.31 7.02 2.28
CA THR A 45 -5.84 7.22 0.92
C THR A 45 -5.09 8.32 0.16
N TYR A 46 -4.78 9.43 0.83
CA TYR A 46 -3.94 10.51 0.27
C TYR A 46 -2.54 10.01 -0.07
N ASN A 47 -1.85 9.38 0.88
CA ASN A 47 -0.49 8.88 0.66
C ASN A 47 -0.42 7.84 -0.48
N ILE A 48 -1.45 6.99 -0.62
CA ILE A 48 -1.54 6.02 -1.72
C ILE A 48 -1.70 6.75 -3.05
N ARG A 49 -2.53 7.79 -3.10
CA ARG A 49 -2.70 8.60 -4.32
C ARG A 49 -1.39 9.30 -4.71
N ASP A 50 -0.75 9.99 -3.77
CA ASP A 50 0.51 10.71 -4.02
C ASP A 50 1.60 9.75 -4.54
N MET A 51 1.69 8.54 -3.96
CA MET A 51 2.61 7.51 -4.44
C MET A 51 2.33 7.13 -5.90
N PHE A 52 1.06 7.08 -6.31
CA PHE A 52 0.65 6.74 -7.68
C PHE A 52 0.80 7.87 -8.70
N GLU A 53 0.72 9.12 -8.26
CA GLU A 53 1.06 10.27 -9.10
C GLU A 53 2.56 10.22 -9.45
N VAL A 54 3.42 9.92 -8.47
CA VAL A 54 4.87 9.69 -8.73
C VAL A 54 5.12 8.54 -9.71
N PHE A 55 4.33 7.47 -9.65
CA PHE A 55 4.43 6.37 -10.63
C PHE A 55 4.06 6.78 -12.05
N GLY A 56 3.09 7.68 -12.22
CA GLY A 56 2.64 8.15 -13.53
C GLY A 56 3.70 8.98 -14.27
N ASP A 57 4.53 9.69 -13.52
CA ASP A 57 5.56 10.59 -14.06
C ASP A 57 6.95 9.93 -14.20
N GLU A 58 7.17 8.75 -13.60
CA GLU A 58 8.45 8.07 -13.62
C GLU A 58 8.70 7.35 -14.96
N LYS A 59 9.78 7.75 -15.64
CA LYS A 59 10.18 7.22 -16.95
C LYS A 59 11.21 6.10 -16.85
N ASP A 60 11.91 6.00 -15.72
CA ASP A 60 12.90 4.96 -15.47
C ASP A 60 12.20 3.65 -15.05
N SER A 61 12.24 2.66 -15.95
CA SER A 61 11.70 1.32 -15.69
C SER A 61 12.25 0.66 -14.43
N GLY A 62 13.55 0.81 -14.14
CA GLY A 62 14.18 0.24 -12.95
C GLY A 62 13.65 0.90 -11.68
N ARG A 63 13.42 2.21 -11.71
CA ARG A 63 12.80 2.94 -10.59
C ARG A 63 11.34 2.55 -10.40
N VAL A 64 10.56 2.41 -11.47
CA VAL A 64 9.18 1.90 -11.39
C VAL A 64 9.14 0.52 -10.74
N GLN A 65 9.98 -0.42 -11.19
CA GLN A 65 10.04 -1.77 -10.61
C GLN A 65 10.42 -1.77 -9.12
N ASN A 66 11.37 -0.93 -8.74
CA ASN A 66 11.75 -0.76 -7.33
C ASN A 66 10.62 -0.17 -6.49
N LEU A 67 9.91 0.83 -7.01
CA LEU A 67 8.77 1.43 -6.33
C LEU A 67 7.63 0.41 -6.17
N ILE A 68 7.32 -0.39 -7.20
CA ILE A 68 6.31 -1.47 -7.12
C ILE A 68 6.69 -2.46 -6.02
N SER A 69 7.95 -2.92 -6.02
CA SER A 69 8.46 -3.86 -5.03
C SER A 69 8.36 -3.31 -3.60
N ARG A 70 8.71 -2.04 -3.39
CA ARG A 70 8.56 -1.37 -2.10
C ARG A 70 7.09 -1.23 -1.69
N GLY A 71 6.22 -0.87 -2.63
CA GLY A 71 4.79 -0.75 -2.39
C GLY A 71 4.16 -2.07 -1.93
N TRP A 72 4.55 -3.21 -2.52
CA TRP A 72 4.08 -4.52 -2.06
C TRP A 72 4.55 -4.88 -0.65
N LYS A 73 5.77 -4.48 -0.26
CA LYS A 73 6.23 -4.62 1.13
C LYS A 73 5.37 -3.80 2.09
N VAL A 74 5.08 -2.55 1.73
CA VAL A 74 4.18 -1.68 2.52
C VAL A 74 2.79 -2.28 2.62
N HIS A 75 2.22 -2.76 1.52
CA HIS A 75 0.94 -3.46 1.52
C HIS A 75 0.93 -4.64 2.51
N GLY A 76 1.96 -5.48 2.50
CA GLY A 76 2.06 -6.61 3.42
C GLY A 76 2.15 -6.20 4.91
N VAL A 77 2.81 -5.09 5.22
CA VAL A 77 2.83 -4.53 6.58
C VAL A 77 1.45 -3.99 6.98
N LEU A 78 0.81 -3.21 6.10
CA LEU A 78 -0.49 -2.63 6.37
C LEU A 78 -1.60 -3.68 6.52
N GLU A 79 -1.52 -4.77 5.76
CA GLU A 79 -2.44 -5.91 5.88
C GLU A 79 -2.34 -6.55 7.26
N LYS A 80 -1.11 -6.82 7.73
CA LYS A 80 -0.87 -7.38 9.07
C LYS A 80 -1.37 -6.47 10.18
N LEU A 81 -1.13 -5.16 10.06
CA LEU A 81 -1.61 -4.17 11.03
C LEU A 81 -3.14 -4.10 11.07
N SER A 82 -3.81 -4.14 9.91
CA SER A 82 -5.28 -4.22 9.83
C SER A 82 -5.81 -5.43 10.58
N THR A 83 -5.19 -6.60 10.41
CA THR A 83 -5.60 -7.82 11.13
C THR A 83 -5.40 -7.69 12.64
N ILE A 84 -4.32 -7.05 13.11
CA ILE A 84 -4.10 -6.80 14.53
C ILE A 84 -5.18 -5.87 15.11
N ASP A 85 -5.52 -4.81 14.39
CA ASP A 85 -6.57 -3.88 14.80
C ASP A 85 -7.94 -4.58 14.89
N GLU A 86 -8.26 -5.43 13.90
CA GLU A 86 -9.46 -6.27 13.91
C GLU A 86 -9.50 -7.21 15.13
N LEU A 87 -8.39 -7.89 15.44
CA LEU A 87 -8.28 -8.76 16.63
C LEU A 87 -8.45 -7.98 17.93
N ASN A 88 -7.82 -6.81 18.04
CA ASN A 88 -7.95 -5.93 19.22
C ASN A 88 -9.40 -5.45 19.41
N ALA A 89 -10.11 -5.12 18.32
CA ALA A 89 -11.51 -4.75 18.38
C ALA A 89 -12.38 -5.91 18.91
N ILE A 90 -12.16 -7.14 18.43
CA ILE A 90 -12.85 -8.34 18.91
C ILE A 90 -12.59 -8.56 20.41
N MET A 91 -11.33 -8.49 20.85
CA MET A 91 -10.97 -8.69 22.26
C MET A 91 -11.67 -7.67 23.17
N LYS A 92 -11.69 -6.39 22.80
CA LYS A 92 -12.43 -5.35 23.55
C LYS A 92 -13.92 -5.65 23.68
N THR A 93 -14.55 -6.21 22.64
CA THR A 93 -15.97 -6.59 22.70
C THR A 93 -16.22 -7.83 23.56
N ARG A 94 -15.23 -8.72 23.69
CA ARG A 94 -15.32 -9.90 24.57
C ARG A 94 -15.24 -9.52 26.03
N ASP A 95 -14.32 -8.62 26.40
CA ASP A 95 -14.20 -8.12 27.77
C ASP A 95 -15.41 -7.27 28.21
N ALA A 96 -16.15 -6.71 27.24
CA ALA A 96 -17.38 -5.95 27.48
C ALA A 96 -18.65 -6.81 27.63
N ARG A 97 -18.58 -8.15 27.48
CA ARG A 97 -19.70 -9.05 27.82
C ARG A 97 -19.63 -9.37 29.33
N PRO A 98 -20.50 -8.80 30.18
CA PRO A 98 -20.62 -9.31 31.55
C PRO A 98 -21.09 -10.76 31.47
N GLU A 99 -20.46 -11.64 32.24
CA GLU A 99 -20.85 -13.03 32.41
C GLU A 99 -22.35 -13.09 32.76
N LEU A 100 -23.19 -13.47 31.79
CA LEU A 100 -24.63 -13.59 31.97
C LEU A 100 -25.07 -15.03 32.30
N ASP A 101 -24.13 -15.94 32.61
CA ASP A 101 -24.44 -17.35 32.89
C ASP A 101 -23.93 -17.80 34.27
N GLN A 102 -24.39 -17.15 35.32
CA GLN A 102 -24.43 -17.74 36.66
C GLN A 102 -25.74 -17.38 37.36
N ARG A 103 -26.86 -17.95 36.90
CA ARG A 103 -28.09 -18.10 37.68
C ARG A 103 -28.76 -19.43 37.39
#